data_AF-A0A1Y6CGA1-F1
#
_entry.id   AF-A0A1Y6CGA1-F1
#
_cell.length_a   1.000
_cell.length_b   1.000
_cell.length_c   1.000
_cell.angle_alpha   90.00
_cell.angle_beta   90.00
_cell.angle_gamma   90.00
#
_symmetry.space_group_name_H-M   'P 1'
#
loop_
_entity.id
_entity.type
_entity.pdbx_description
1 polymer ?
#
loop_
_entity_poly.entity_id
_entity_poly.type
_entity_poly.pdbx_seq_one_letter_code
_entity_poly.pdbx_strand_id
1 'polypeptide(L)'
;MKLLLCMAIPIILGACENKTSKKVDESQKECSESALYSSAREHQFIYPDHRQEYSPGTVVYQPKTGRVYRCKRYPYSQYCQQWSPSDRRFEPGTGSNWTAVWDLL
;
A
#
# COMPACT_ATOMS: atom_id res chain seq x y z
N MET A 1 -0.22 64.61 -38.89
CA MET A 1 1.12 64.06 -38.61
C MET A 1 1.73 64.78 -37.42
N LYS A 2 1.62 64.20 -36.23
CA LYS A 2 2.53 64.46 -35.09
C LYS A 2 2.59 63.17 -34.28
N LEU A 3 3.63 62.39 -34.58
CA LEU A 3 4.12 61.31 -33.74
C LEU A 3 4.85 61.99 -32.58
N LEU A 4 4.45 61.75 -31.33
CA LEU A 4 5.39 61.80 -30.21
C LEU A 4 4.91 60.91 -29.05
N LEU A 5 5.90 60.20 -28.52
CA LEU A 5 5.93 59.12 -27.55
C LEU A 5 5.16 59.37 -26.23
N CYS A 6 4.61 58.29 -25.66
CA CYS A 6 4.72 57.91 -24.25
C CYS A 6 4.62 56.36 -24.20
N MET A 7 5.74 55.64 -24.05
CA MET A 7 6.32 55.22 -22.77
C MET A 7 5.44 54.22 -22.00
N ALA A 8 6.05 53.07 -21.71
CA ALA A 8 5.51 51.92 -21.01
C ALA A 8 4.84 52.27 -19.66
N ILE A 9 3.71 51.61 -19.36
CA ILE A 9 3.19 51.47 -18.00
C ILE A 9 2.63 50.04 -17.83
N PRO A 10 3.44 49.07 -17.39
CA PRO A 10 2.91 47.82 -16.87
C PRO A 10 2.35 48.05 -15.45
N ILE A 11 1.02 48.01 -15.37
CA ILE A 11 0.16 47.38 -14.36
C ILE A 11 0.69 47.40 -12.91
N ILE A 12 0.13 48.31 -12.13
CA ILE A 12 0.31 48.46 -10.68
C ILE A 12 -0.75 47.64 -9.91
N LEU A 13 -0.29 46.99 -8.83
CA LEU A 13 -0.99 46.45 -7.64
C LEU A 13 -2.11 45.42 -7.90
N GLY A 14 -2.12 44.23 -7.29
CA GLY A 14 -1.83 43.98 -5.88
C GLY A 14 -3.12 44.12 -5.06
N ALA A 15 -3.87 43.02 -4.95
CA ALA A 15 -4.81 42.62 -3.88
C ALA A 15 -6.12 42.00 -4.43
N CYS A 16 -6.25 40.68 -4.25
CA CYS A 16 -7.53 40.01 -4.06
C CYS A 16 -7.31 38.95 -2.97
N GLU A 17 -7.32 39.40 -1.72
CA GLU A 17 -7.65 38.52 -0.61
C GLU A 17 -9.17 38.36 -0.60
N ASN A 18 -9.67 37.13 -0.66
CA ASN A 18 -10.72 36.70 0.27
C ASN A 18 -10.96 35.19 0.22
N LYS A 19 -11.00 34.62 1.44
CA LYS A 19 -11.34 33.25 1.79
C LYS A 19 -12.70 32.83 1.20
N THR A 20 -12.81 31.56 0.76
CA THR A 20 -13.65 30.52 1.40
C THR A 20 -13.86 29.30 0.48
N SER A 21 -13.26 28.17 0.89
CA SER A 21 -13.81 26.80 0.93
C SER A 21 -14.27 26.04 -0.35
N LYS A 22 -13.56 24.91 -0.57
CA LYS A 22 -14.03 23.56 -1.00
C LYS A 22 -14.12 23.18 -2.50
N LYS A 23 -13.16 22.29 -2.85
CA LYS A 23 -13.26 20.93 -3.46
C LYS A 23 -12.86 20.72 -4.93
N VAL A 24 -12.31 19.51 -5.15
CA VAL A 24 -12.02 18.77 -6.41
C VAL A 24 -10.60 19.07 -6.94
N ASP A 25 -9.67 18.14 -7.20
CA ASP A 25 -9.64 16.67 -7.22
C ASP A 25 -8.17 16.20 -7.23
N GLU A 26 -7.95 14.99 -6.76
CA GLU A 26 -6.68 14.41 -6.31
C GLU A 26 -5.88 13.82 -7.49
N SER A 27 -5.00 14.62 -8.10
CA SER A 27 -4.16 14.18 -9.21
C SER A 27 -2.67 14.35 -8.89
N GLN A 28 -2.14 13.29 -8.28
CA GLN A 28 -0.82 12.70 -8.47
C GLN A 28 0.39 13.65 -8.51
N LYS A 29 0.99 13.83 -7.33
CA LYS A 29 2.40 14.20 -7.17
C LYS A 29 2.97 13.43 -5.99
N GLU A 30 3.81 12.42 -6.28
CA GLU A 30 4.94 12.04 -5.42
C GLU A 30 5.84 11.08 -6.22
N CYS A 31 7.02 11.55 -6.61
CA CYS A 31 8.07 10.74 -7.23
C CYS A 31 9.15 10.46 -6.18
N SER A 32 9.63 9.21 -6.16
CA SER A 32 10.95 8.77 -5.67
C SER A 32 11.15 8.35 -4.19
N GLU A 33 10.14 7.73 -3.56
CA GLU A 33 10.36 6.84 -2.40
C GLU A 33 9.79 5.42 -2.60
N SER A 34 9.61 4.99 -3.86
CA SER A 34 8.98 3.70 -4.21
C SER A 34 9.97 2.64 -4.72
N ALA A 35 11.24 2.98 -4.93
CA ALA A 35 12.27 2.03 -5.38
C ALA A 35 12.99 1.28 -4.24
N LEU A 36 12.78 1.67 -2.98
CA LEU A 36 13.27 0.92 -1.81
C LEU A 36 12.18 0.04 -1.17
N TYR A 37 10.91 0.28 -1.49
CA TYR A 37 9.80 -0.62 -1.11
C TYR A 37 9.66 -1.83 -2.06
N SER A 38 10.20 -1.76 -3.29
CA SER A 38 10.14 -2.88 -4.25
C SER A 38 11.16 -4.00 -3.99
N SER A 39 12.09 -3.82 -3.04
CA SER A 39 12.94 -4.92 -2.55
C SER A 39 12.45 -5.53 -1.22
N ALA A 40 11.43 -4.94 -0.60
CA ALA A 40 10.65 -5.59 0.43
C ALA A 40 9.60 -6.45 -0.28
N ARG A 41 9.56 -7.75 0.03
CA ARG A 41 8.58 -8.66 -0.58
C ARG A 41 7.18 -8.12 -0.35
N GLU A 42 6.52 -7.69 -1.42
CA GLU A 42 5.19 -7.11 -1.37
C GLU A 42 4.20 -8.13 -0.75
N HIS A 43 3.42 -7.69 0.22
CA HIS A 43 2.41 -8.50 0.90
C HIS A 43 1.04 -7.81 0.85
N GLN A 44 -0.02 -8.60 0.81
CA GLN A 44 -1.41 -8.12 0.75
C GLN A 44 -1.99 -7.89 2.14
N PHE A 45 -1.61 -8.72 3.13
CA PHE A 45 -2.15 -8.67 4.48
C PHE A 45 -1.04 -8.83 5.53
N ILE A 46 -1.34 -8.39 6.76
CA ILE A 46 -0.59 -8.73 7.96
C ILE A 46 -1.26 -9.95 8.59
N TYR A 47 -0.51 -11.02 8.85
CA TYR A 47 -1.03 -12.21 9.52
C TYR A 47 -1.20 -11.95 11.03
N PRO A 48 -2.31 -12.37 11.69
CA PRO A 48 -3.44 -13.19 11.22
C PRO A 48 -4.70 -12.35 10.90
N ASP A 49 -4.58 -11.13 10.42
CA ASP A 49 -5.72 -10.26 10.17
C ASP A 49 -6.44 -10.64 8.87
N HIS A 50 -7.74 -10.36 8.77
CA HIS A 50 -8.52 -10.56 7.54
C HIS A 50 -8.48 -12.00 6.95
N ARG A 51 -8.30 -13.04 7.78
CA ARG A 51 -8.11 -14.43 7.28
C ARG A 51 -9.19 -14.96 6.36
N GLN A 52 -10.42 -14.49 6.52
CA GLN A 52 -11.55 -14.91 5.66
C GLN A 52 -11.34 -14.50 4.20
N GLU A 53 -10.49 -13.50 3.95
CA GLU A 53 -10.12 -13.00 2.62
C GLU A 53 -8.95 -13.78 2.01
N TYR A 54 -8.31 -14.69 2.77
CA TYR A 54 -7.17 -15.43 2.24
C TYR A 54 -7.65 -16.47 1.23
N SER A 55 -7.09 -16.38 0.04
CA SER A 55 -7.34 -17.29 -1.08
C SER A 55 -6.02 -17.95 -1.52
N PRO A 56 -6.07 -19.01 -2.34
CA PRO A 56 -4.86 -19.56 -2.96
C PRO A 56 -3.98 -18.47 -3.58
N GLY A 57 -2.73 -18.38 -3.13
CA GLY A 57 -1.78 -17.37 -3.61
C GLY A 57 -1.78 -16.05 -2.84
N THR A 58 -2.66 -15.85 -1.86
CA THR A 58 -2.59 -14.68 -0.95
C THR A 58 -1.22 -14.60 -0.30
N VAL A 59 -0.63 -13.40 -0.29
CA VAL A 59 0.68 -13.14 0.28
C VAL A 59 0.52 -12.36 1.58
N VAL A 60 1.08 -12.87 2.67
CA VAL A 60 0.95 -12.29 4.00
C VAL A 60 2.32 -12.03 4.62
N TYR A 61 2.46 -10.92 5.32
CA TYR A 61 3.60 -10.68 6.20
C TYR A 61 3.32 -11.26 7.58
N GLN A 62 4.29 -11.96 8.15
CA GLN A 62 4.20 -12.57 9.48
C GLN A 62 5.11 -11.80 10.45
N PRO A 63 4.54 -10.92 11.31
CA PRO A 63 5.32 -10.08 12.23
C PRO A 63 6.23 -10.86 13.18
N LYS A 64 5.83 -12.08 13.58
CA LYS A 64 6.62 -12.91 14.49
C LYS A 64 7.94 -13.40 13.89
N THR A 65 8.00 -13.53 12.56
CA THR A 65 9.20 -14.02 11.87
C THR A 65 9.88 -12.94 11.06
N GLY A 66 9.21 -11.82 10.79
CA GLY A 66 9.71 -10.76 9.91
C GLY A 66 9.79 -11.19 8.44
N ARG A 67 8.99 -12.17 8.02
CA ARG A 67 9.05 -12.77 6.68
C ARG A 67 7.68 -12.78 6.01
N VAL A 68 7.71 -12.96 4.70
CA VAL A 68 6.52 -12.97 3.85
C VAL A 68 6.26 -14.39 3.34
N TYR A 69 5.00 -14.78 3.36
CA TYR A 69 4.57 -16.13 3.02
C TYR A 69 3.41 -16.07 2.03
N ARG A 70 3.37 -17.03 1.11
CA ARG A 70 2.29 -17.19 0.13
C ARG A 70 1.45 -18.40 0.49
N CYS A 71 0.14 -18.22 0.57
CA CYS A 71 -0.81 -19.30 0.74
C CYS A 71 -0.70 -20.26 -0.46
N LYS A 72 -0.51 -21.56 -0.19
CA LYS A 72 -0.42 -22.58 -1.23
C LYS A 72 -1.75 -22.75 -1.95
N ARG A 73 -1.70 -23.36 -3.14
CA ARG A 73 -2.90 -23.75 -3.89
C ARG A 73 -3.57 -25.00 -3.28
N TYR A 74 -4.70 -25.40 -3.87
CA TYR A 74 -5.39 -26.66 -3.54
C TYR A 74 -4.40 -27.84 -3.53
N PRO A 75 -4.51 -28.81 -2.59
CA PRO A 75 -5.64 -29.06 -1.68
C PRO A 75 -5.56 -28.39 -0.31
N TYR A 76 -4.44 -27.76 0.04
CA TYR A 76 -4.22 -27.26 1.41
C TYR A 76 -4.59 -25.80 1.62
N SER A 77 -4.98 -25.07 0.56
CA SER A 77 -5.30 -23.63 0.63
C SER A 77 -6.36 -23.25 1.67
N GLN A 78 -7.30 -24.15 1.98
CA GLN A 78 -8.32 -23.95 3.00
C GLN A 78 -7.74 -23.75 4.41
N TYR A 79 -6.53 -24.26 4.66
CA TYR A 79 -5.86 -24.15 5.96
C TYR A 79 -5.16 -22.79 6.16
N CYS A 80 -5.01 -21.96 5.11
CA CYS A 80 -4.46 -20.61 5.27
C CYS A 80 -5.33 -19.73 6.17
N GLN A 81 -6.64 -19.97 6.18
CA GLN A 81 -7.60 -19.25 7.02
C GLN A 81 -7.67 -19.81 8.45
N GLN A 82 -7.23 -21.06 8.65
CA GLN A 82 -7.32 -21.75 9.93
C GLN A 82 -6.29 -21.19 10.91
N TRP A 83 -6.80 -20.46 11.89
CA TRP A 83 -6.03 -20.00 13.04
C TRP A 83 -6.96 -19.67 14.18
N SER A 84 -6.55 -20.05 15.39
CA SER A 84 -7.11 -19.56 16.64
C SER A 84 -5.98 -19.38 17.66
N PRO A 85 -6.23 -18.72 18.80
CA PRO A 85 -5.26 -18.67 19.89
C PRO A 85 -4.85 -20.07 20.40
N SER A 86 -5.72 -21.07 20.31
CA SER A 86 -5.50 -22.45 20.76
C SER A 86 -5.04 -23.42 19.68
N ASP A 87 -5.20 -23.10 18.39
CA ASP A 87 -4.76 -23.91 17.26
C ASP A 87 -4.01 -23.07 16.22
N ARG A 88 -2.68 -23.18 16.25
CA ARG A 88 -1.74 -22.42 15.42
C ARG A 88 -0.83 -23.32 14.59
N ARG A 89 -1.22 -24.58 14.39
CA ARG A 89 -0.37 -25.59 13.72
C ARG A 89 0.01 -25.20 12.29
N PHE A 90 -0.82 -24.37 11.63
CA PHE A 90 -0.59 -23.87 10.27
C PHE A 90 -0.16 -22.40 10.21
N GLU A 91 0.20 -21.80 11.34
CA GLU A 91 0.69 -20.42 11.38
C GLU A 91 1.99 -20.29 10.55
N PRO A 92 2.08 -19.38 9.57
CA PRO A 92 3.23 -19.30 8.66
C PRO A 92 4.53 -19.07 9.44
N GLY A 93 5.54 -19.90 9.19
CA GLY A 93 6.86 -19.81 9.80
C GLY A 93 6.98 -20.28 11.25
N THR A 94 5.88 -20.45 12.01
CA THR A 94 5.93 -20.82 13.43
C THR A 94 5.16 -22.09 13.77
N GLY A 95 4.12 -22.44 13.02
CA GLY A 95 3.28 -23.61 13.28
C GLY A 95 3.98 -24.92 12.89
N SER A 96 3.76 -26.01 13.63
CA SER A 96 4.44 -27.29 13.36
C SER A 96 4.26 -27.84 11.93
N ASN A 97 3.16 -27.48 11.26
CA ASN A 97 2.81 -27.91 9.91
C ASN A 97 2.71 -26.75 8.92
N TRP A 98 3.34 -25.60 9.19
CA TRP A 98 3.19 -24.41 8.36
C TRP A 98 3.60 -24.64 6.89
N THR A 99 4.64 -25.45 6.66
CA THR A 99 5.19 -25.76 5.33
C THR A 99 4.22 -26.52 4.45
N ALA A 100 3.20 -27.19 5.02
CA ALA A 100 2.16 -27.84 4.23
C ALA A 100 1.25 -26.82 3.52
N VAL A 101 1.19 -25.58 4.03
CA VAL A 101 0.16 -24.60 3.67
C VAL A 101 0.72 -23.30 3.13
N TRP A 102 1.96 -22.98 3.47
CA TRP A 102 2.60 -21.74 3.07
C TRP A 102 3.91 -22.00 2.34
N ASP A 103 4.14 -21.23 1.28
CA ASP A 103 5.45 -21.06 0.69
C ASP A 103 6.12 -19.84 1.31
N LEU A 104 7.31 -20.02 1.83
CA LEU A 104 8.15 -18.90 2.19
C LEU A 104 8.60 -18.21 0.90
N LEU A 105 8.34 -16.90 0.81
CA LEU A 105 8.90 -16.10 -0.25
C LEU A 105 10.33 -15.78 0.14
#